data_AF-A0AAF0J596-F1
#
_entry.id   AF-A0AAF0J596-F1
#
_cell.length_a   1.000
_cell.length_b   1.000
_cell.length_c   1.000
_cell.angle_alpha   90.00
_cell.angle_beta   90.00
_cell.angle_gamma   90.00
#
_symmetry.space_group_name_H-M   'P 1'
#
loop_
_entity.id
_entity.type
_entity.pdbx_description
1 polymer ?
#
loop_
_entity_poly.entity_id
_entity_poly.type
_entity_poly.pdbx_seq_one_letter_code
_entity_poly.pdbx_strand_id
1 'polypeptide(L)'
;MRLGARAAPTPMVGRMVFAPRLPPQMAVQVRRFTPTPTAARGAMTQVFTRPLIDFVLIISRVARITIGSVLAVAAITFGVWEGTHQYVEYSAMRKAARTPAGTDDEYGWVTQASLDLLGSSGNGTDARLGIFGRHLVRSAWIAENWGGGVTPSALFGRDTVDQDVSNHGLVLAENFLTSALSIAESRNISVPESIDIDESTAIDPTAVQLEAWHAAVCERLATRTSLSKAVSLYEKLYDAAIKVRSMSHAAAFATRLGSVHALLGHKDASDSWINRAIYASGTEAVNVILKKGILSEAPLATRSLISTLETQARIQAISATSRSELESALNASVNTARIAHNQEVASTSDSSRLHNIWMQQEEALLSVYIGETLYALQKEKPTLLERLMWKRHPTPSIIGGTSRGAKGVALSVEWLEHARDTAANATASLGDFSSNSSLSVSANHIMLRAKAVQEEAQRLLDLLK
;
A
#
# COMPACT_ATOMS: atom_id res chain seq x y z
N MET A 1 -28.60 -10.01 16.80
CA MET A 1 -29.75 -9.08 16.70
C MET A 1 -30.44 -9.32 15.36
N ARG A 2 -31.62 -9.95 15.34
CA ARG A 2 -32.36 -10.29 14.12
C ARG A 2 -33.22 -9.09 13.69
N LEU A 3 -32.92 -8.48 12.55
CA LEU A 3 -33.74 -7.43 11.95
C LEU A 3 -34.81 -8.08 11.05
N GLY A 4 -36.06 -7.91 11.44
CA GLY A 4 -37.24 -8.39 10.72
C GLY A 4 -37.51 -7.59 9.45
N ALA A 5 -37.69 -8.30 8.34
CA ALA A 5 -38.14 -7.75 7.08
C ALA A 5 -39.62 -7.35 7.18
N ARG A 6 -39.92 -6.07 6.95
CA ARG A 6 -41.27 -5.52 6.89
C ARG A 6 -41.70 -5.50 5.43
N ALA A 7 -42.69 -6.33 5.08
CA ALA A 7 -43.28 -6.39 3.75
C ALA A 7 -44.05 -5.09 3.44
N ALA A 8 -43.81 -4.54 2.24
CA ALA A 8 -44.51 -3.36 1.73
C ALA A 8 -45.88 -3.76 1.13
N PRO A 9 -46.92 -2.92 1.26
CA PRO A 9 -48.26 -3.20 0.74
C PRO A 9 -48.34 -3.03 -0.77
N THR A 10 -49.00 -3.99 -1.41
CA THR A 10 -49.35 -4.04 -2.83
C THR A 10 -50.40 -2.97 -3.15
N PRO A 11 -50.22 -2.14 -4.20
CA PRO A 11 -51.26 -1.21 -4.62
C PRO A 11 -52.42 -1.96 -5.30
N MET A 12 -53.64 -1.74 -4.81
CA MET A 12 -54.86 -2.24 -5.44
C MET A 12 -55.10 -1.55 -6.80
N VAL A 13 -55.08 -2.36 -7.85
CA VAL A 13 -55.47 -1.99 -9.21
C VAL A 13 -56.99 -1.80 -9.25
N GLY A 14 -57.44 -0.56 -9.20
CA GLY A 14 -58.83 -0.18 -9.45
C GLY A 14 -59.19 -0.40 -10.93
N ARG A 15 -59.90 -1.49 -11.21
CA ARG A 15 -60.45 -1.82 -12.53
C ARG A 15 -61.67 -0.93 -12.81
N MET A 16 -61.46 0.23 -13.44
CA MET A 16 -62.57 1.04 -13.98
C MET A 16 -63.16 0.34 -15.20
N VAL A 17 -64.39 -0.13 -15.06
CA VAL A 17 -65.24 -0.61 -16.16
C VAL A 17 -65.79 0.62 -16.88
N PHE A 18 -65.22 0.95 -18.04
CA PHE A 18 -65.79 1.94 -18.94
C PHE A 18 -66.94 1.31 -19.73
N ALA A 19 -68.15 1.83 -19.53
CA ALA A 19 -69.30 1.54 -20.36
C ALA A 19 -69.09 2.15 -21.77
N PRO A 20 -69.37 1.43 -22.86
CA PRO A 20 -69.27 1.96 -24.21
C PRO A 20 -70.44 2.93 -24.45
N ARG A 21 -70.16 4.23 -24.36
CA ARG A 21 -71.08 5.27 -24.83
C ARG A 21 -71.01 5.31 -26.36
N LEU A 22 -72.09 4.86 -27.01
CA LEU A 22 -72.28 5.01 -28.44
C LEU A 22 -72.14 6.50 -28.83
N PRO A 23 -71.34 6.82 -29.86
CA PRO A 23 -71.24 8.18 -30.33
C PRO A 23 -72.60 8.63 -30.90
N PRO A 24 -73.05 9.87 -30.64
CA PRO A 24 -74.22 10.42 -31.29
C PRO A 24 -73.97 10.45 -32.80
N GLN A 25 -74.94 9.96 -33.57
CA GLN A 25 -74.97 10.08 -35.02
C GLN A 25 -74.99 11.57 -35.38
N MET A 26 -73.79 12.14 -35.61
CA MET A 26 -73.68 13.47 -36.16
C MET A 26 -73.95 13.37 -37.66
N ALA A 27 -75.02 14.04 -38.06
CA ALA A 27 -75.40 14.21 -39.45
C ALA A 27 -74.19 14.67 -40.27
N VAL A 28 -73.89 13.92 -41.33
CA VAL A 28 -72.88 14.28 -42.33
C VAL A 28 -73.39 15.52 -43.07
N GLN A 29 -73.10 16.70 -42.53
CA GLN A 29 -73.17 17.94 -43.30
C GLN A 29 -72.01 17.93 -44.28
N VAL A 30 -72.29 17.52 -45.52
CA VAL A 30 -71.42 17.73 -46.68
C VAL A 30 -71.32 19.23 -46.93
N ARG A 31 -70.42 19.92 -46.22
CA ARG A 31 -70.04 21.29 -46.54
C ARG A 31 -69.27 21.26 -47.85
N ARG A 32 -69.96 21.65 -48.93
CA ARG A 32 -69.32 21.99 -50.21
C ARG A 32 -68.39 23.19 -49.96
N PHE A 33 -67.10 22.90 -49.87
CA PHE A 33 -66.04 23.90 -49.85
C PHE A 33 -65.91 24.46 -51.27
N THR A 34 -66.39 25.68 -51.49
CA THR A 34 -66.01 26.49 -52.64
C THR A 34 -64.71 27.20 -52.28
N PRO A 35 -63.55 26.79 -52.84
CA PRO A 35 -62.28 27.44 -52.54
C PRO A 35 -62.27 28.84 -53.17
N THR A 36 -62.28 29.88 -52.34
CA THR A 36 -61.91 31.22 -52.78
C THR A 36 -60.42 31.21 -53.15
N PRO A 37 -60.04 31.54 -54.41
CA PRO A 37 -58.68 31.34 -54.93
C PRO A 37 -57.57 32.13 -54.21
N THR A 38 -57.93 33.12 -53.40
CA THR A 38 -57.00 33.91 -52.57
C THR A 38 -56.75 33.32 -51.18
N ALA A 39 -57.69 32.55 -50.60
CA ALA A 39 -57.51 31.90 -49.29
C ALA A 39 -56.67 30.60 -49.38
N ALA A 40 -56.64 29.96 -50.56
CA ALA A 40 -55.88 28.73 -50.80
C ALA A 40 -54.35 28.94 -50.67
N ARG A 41 -53.82 30.11 -51.04
CA ARG A 41 -52.39 30.40 -50.93
C ARG A 41 -51.92 30.57 -49.48
N GLY A 42 -52.71 31.23 -48.64
CA GLY A 42 -52.42 31.37 -47.20
C GLY A 42 -52.65 30.08 -46.40
N ALA A 43 -53.61 29.26 -46.81
CA ALA A 43 -53.85 27.95 -46.21
C ALA A 43 -52.70 26.97 -46.51
N MET A 44 -52.18 26.96 -47.75
CA MET A 44 -51.02 26.12 -48.08
C MET A 44 -49.77 26.51 -47.29
N THR A 45 -49.45 27.81 -47.15
CA THR A 45 -48.28 28.22 -46.36
C THR A 45 -48.43 27.89 -44.88
N GLN A 46 -49.63 27.92 -44.31
CA GLN A 46 -49.85 27.50 -42.91
C GLN A 46 -49.69 25.98 -42.70
N VAL A 47 -50.08 25.16 -43.69
CA VAL A 47 -49.93 23.70 -43.61
C VAL A 47 -48.45 23.29 -43.59
N PHE A 48 -47.57 24.05 -44.25
CA PHE A 48 -46.13 23.76 -44.24
C PHE A 48 -45.35 24.46 -43.12
N THR A 49 -45.77 25.65 -42.68
CA THR A 49 -45.02 26.42 -41.66
C THR A 49 -45.22 25.90 -40.24
N ARG A 50 -46.42 25.45 -39.88
CA ARG A 50 -46.67 24.92 -38.52
C ARG A 50 -45.84 23.68 -38.19
N PRO A 51 -45.78 22.63 -39.04
CA PRO A 51 -44.94 21.47 -38.78
C PRO A 51 -43.45 21.81 -38.69
N LEU A 52 -42.98 22.78 -39.47
CA LEU A 52 -41.59 23.21 -39.45
C LEU A 52 -41.25 23.92 -38.13
N ILE A 53 -42.12 24.81 -37.65
CA ILE A 53 -41.94 25.48 -36.35
C ILE A 53 -41.96 24.44 -35.22
N ASP A 54 -42.91 23.51 -35.23
CA ASP A 54 -43.00 22.45 -34.23
C ASP A 54 -41.76 21.55 -34.23
N PHE A 55 -41.25 21.19 -35.41
CA PHE A 55 -40.01 20.43 -35.57
C PHE A 55 -38.81 21.17 -34.98
N VAL A 56 -38.64 22.47 -35.29
CA VAL A 56 -37.56 23.30 -34.74
C VAL A 56 -37.67 23.42 -33.22
N LEU A 57 -38.89 23.57 -32.67
CA LEU A 57 -39.11 23.63 -31.22
C LEU A 57 -38.81 22.29 -30.53
N ILE A 58 -39.18 21.17 -31.15
CA ILE A 58 -38.85 19.82 -30.65
C ILE A 58 -37.35 19.62 -30.66
N ILE A 59 -36.65 19.93 -31.76
CA ILE A 59 -35.19 19.86 -31.82
C ILE A 59 -34.55 20.74 -30.76
N SER A 60 -35.00 21.99 -30.60
CA SER A 60 -34.49 22.90 -29.57
C SER A 60 -34.67 22.34 -28.16
N ARG A 61 -35.81 21.70 -27.88
CA ARG A 61 -36.10 21.06 -26.59
C ARG A 61 -35.20 19.85 -26.37
N VAL A 62 -35.08 18.97 -27.37
CA VAL A 62 -34.21 17.78 -27.32
C VAL A 62 -32.77 18.22 -27.13
N ALA A 63 -32.27 19.17 -27.91
CA ALA A 63 -30.91 19.70 -27.80
C ALA A 63 -30.62 20.27 -26.39
N ARG A 64 -31.54 21.05 -25.81
CA ARG A 64 -31.38 21.55 -24.44
C ARG A 64 -31.34 20.44 -23.39
N ILE A 65 -32.20 19.43 -23.51
CA ILE A 65 -32.20 18.27 -22.61
C ILE A 65 -30.89 17.49 -22.76
N THR A 66 -30.43 17.26 -24.00
CA THR A 66 -29.18 16.54 -24.26
C THR A 66 -27.96 17.31 -23.73
N ILE A 67 -27.83 18.59 -24.03
CA ILE A 67 -26.75 19.44 -23.51
C ILE A 67 -26.80 19.49 -21.98
N GLY A 68 -27.99 19.71 -21.40
CA GLY A 68 -28.18 19.70 -19.96
C GLY A 68 -27.77 18.38 -19.31
N SER A 69 -28.10 17.25 -19.96
CA SER A 69 -27.73 15.91 -19.48
C SER A 69 -26.22 15.67 -19.57
N VAL A 70 -25.58 16.07 -20.67
CA VAL A 70 -24.11 15.95 -20.83
C VAL A 70 -23.38 16.81 -19.79
N LEU A 71 -23.82 18.05 -19.57
CA LEU A 71 -23.24 18.93 -18.56
C LEU A 71 -23.45 18.38 -17.14
N ALA A 72 -24.63 17.82 -16.85
CA ALA A 72 -24.90 17.18 -15.56
C ALA A 72 -23.99 15.97 -15.32
N VAL A 73 -23.84 15.09 -16.32
CA VAL A 73 -22.94 13.93 -16.23
C VAL A 73 -21.48 14.40 -16.07
N ALA A 74 -21.05 15.40 -16.85
CA ALA A 74 -19.70 15.96 -16.72
C ALA A 74 -19.44 16.56 -15.33
N ALA A 75 -20.40 17.30 -14.78
CA ALA A 75 -20.28 17.89 -13.44
C ALA A 75 -20.24 16.82 -12.35
N ILE A 76 -21.06 15.77 -12.44
CA ILE A 76 -21.04 14.65 -11.50
C ILE A 76 -19.70 13.91 -11.58
N THR A 77 -19.23 13.58 -12.79
CA THR A 77 -17.95 12.89 -13.00
C THR A 77 -16.79 13.71 -12.43
N PHE A 78 -16.75 15.02 -12.71
CA PHE A 78 -15.72 15.90 -12.16
C PHE A 78 -15.81 16.00 -10.63
N GLY A 79 -17.02 16.13 -10.08
CA GLY A 79 -17.22 16.19 -8.62
C GLY A 79 -16.79 14.90 -7.91
N VAL A 80 -17.09 13.74 -8.48
CA VAL A 80 -16.64 12.44 -7.96
C VAL A 80 -15.12 12.32 -8.07
N TRP A 81 -14.53 12.73 -9.20
CA TRP A 81 -13.09 12.68 -9.41
C TRP A 81 -12.33 13.54 -8.40
N GLU A 82 -12.70 14.81 -8.23
CA GLU A 82 -12.06 15.70 -7.25
C GLU A 82 -12.36 15.25 -5.82
N GLY A 83 -13.61 14.86 -5.53
CA GLY A 83 -14.02 14.36 -4.23
C GLY A 83 -13.22 13.13 -3.80
N THR A 84 -12.89 12.24 -4.74
CA THR A 84 -12.02 11.08 -4.50
C THR A 84 -10.61 11.52 -4.08
N HIS A 85 -10.03 12.48 -4.80
CA HIS A 85 -8.72 13.00 -4.45
C HIS A 85 -8.70 13.73 -3.10
N GLN A 86 -9.75 14.46 -2.75
CA GLN A 86 -9.86 15.12 -1.44
C GLN A 86 -10.07 14.11 -0.30
N TYR A 87 -10.85 13.06 -0.54
CA TYR A 87 -10.98 11.94 0.41
C TYR A 87 -9.61 11.30 0.68
N VAL A 88 -8.84 11.04 -0.37
CA VAL A 88 -7.49 10.47 -0.24
C VAL A 88 -6.57 11.39 0.55
N GLU A 89 -6.52 12.68 0.23
CA GLU A 89 -5.70 13.67 0.94
C GLU A 89 -5.99 13.71 2.45
N TYR A 90 -7.27 13.79 2.82
CA TYR A 90 -7.66 14.10 4.20
C TYR A 90 -7.97 12.88 5.04
N SER A 91 -8.41 11.78 4.42
CA SER A 91 -8.85 10.58 5.13
C SER A 91 -7.86 9.43 4.98
N ALA A 92 -7.36 9.17 3.76
CA ALA A 92 -6.57 7.97 3.49
C ALA A 92 -5.06 8.17 3.69
N MET A 93 -4.51 9.29 3.21
CA MET A 93 -3.11 9.72 3.40
C MET A 93 -2.91 10.53 4.70
N ARG A 94 -3.74 10.25 5.71
CA ARG A 94 -3.84 11.11 6.89
C ARG A 94 -2.49 11.17 7.60
N LYS A 95 -2.00 12.40 7.80
CA LYS A 95 -0.73 12.73 8.46
C LYS A 95 -0.62 11.93 9.76
N ALA A 96 0.46 11.16 9.90
CA ALA A 96 0.88 10.70 11.21
C ALA A 96 0.87 11.93 12.14
N ALA A 97 0.25 11.81 13.31
CA ALA A 97 0.03 12.95 14.19
C ALA A 97 1.36 13.68 14.37
N ARG A 98 1.43 14.94 13.94
CA ARG A 98 2.63 15.76 14.16
C ARG A 98 2.90 15.74 15.66
N THR A 99 4.07 15.28 16.03
CA THR A 99 4.56 15.44 17.40
C THR A 99 4.47 16.93 17.73
N PRO A 100 3.88 17.31 18.86
CA PRO A 100 3.89 18.70 19.29
C PRO A 100 5.34 19.20 19.29
N ALA A 101 5.58 20.37 18.70
CA ALA A 101 6.91 20.96 18.69
C ALA A 101 7.44 21.04 20.14
N GLY A 102 8.56 20.36 20.43
CA GLY A 102 9.19 20.35 21.76
C GLY A 102 9.05 19.06 22.58
N THR A 103 8.34 18.04 22.11
CA THR A 103 8.45 16.70 22.73
C THR A 103 9.67 15.99 22.17
N ASP A 104 10.61 15.65 23.05
CA ASP A 104 11.77 14.83 22.70
C ASP A 104 11.29 13.47 22.16
N ASP A 105 11.68 13.10 20.93
CA ASP A 105 11.39 11.79 20.34
C ASP A 105 12.40 10.78 20.89
N GLU A 106 12.47 10.67 22.23
CA GLU A 106 13.46 9.87 22.97
C GLU A 106 13.49 8.42 22.45
N TYR A 107 12.31 7.87 22.18
CA TYR A 107 12.16 6.52 21.66
C TYR A 107 12.18 6.47 20.13
N GLY A 108 12.30 7.58 19.41
CA GLY A 108 12.41 7.63 17.96
C GLY A 108 11.18 7.14 17.20
N TRP A 109 9.96 7.22 17.77
CA TRP A 109 8.75 6.71 17.12
C TRP A 109 8.34 7.52 15.91
N VAL A 110 8.58 8.83 15.94
CA VAL A 110 8.26 9.73 14.82
C VAL A 110 9.25 9.48 13.70
N THR A 111 10.53 9.36 14.07
CA THR A 111 11.59 9.01 13.12
C THR A 111 11.35 7.63 12.52
N GLN A 112 11.00 6.62 13.33
CA GLN A 112 10.65 5.29 12.84
C GLN A 112 9.43 5.34 11.92
N ALA A 113 8.36 6.04 12.30
CA ALA A 113 7.19 6.19 11.45
C ALA A 113 7.56 6.86 10.13
N SER A 114 8.46 7.85 10.11
CA SER A 114 8.95 8.41 8.84
C SER A 114 9.76 7.39 8.03
N LEU A 115 10.55 6.52 8.68
CA LEU A 115 11.29 5.44 8.03
C LEU A 115 10.36 4.36 7.44
N ASP A 116 9.34 3.95 8.18
CA ASP A 116 8.33 2.98 7.74
C ASP A 116 7.51 3.57 6.58
N LEU A 117 7.24 4.87 6.63
CA LEU A 117 6.57 5.65 5.59
C LEU A 117 7.51 6.12 4.47
N LEU A 118 8.81 5.77 4.47
CA LEU A 118 9.68 6.10 3.33
C LEU A 118 9.13 5.50 2.02
N GLY A 119 8.33 4.45 2.11
CA GLY A 119 7.63 3.83 0.98
C GLY A 119 6.17 4.27 0.79
N SER A 120 5.66 5.30 1.49
CA SER A 120 4.25 5.71 1.40
C SER A 120 4.02 7.19 1.75
N SER A 121 3.03 7.82 1.12
CA SER A 121 2.72 9.24 1.31
C SER A 121 1.91 9.55 2.58
N GLY A 122 2.19 8.88 3.71
CA GLY A 122 1.45 9.01 4.98
C GLY A 122 1.42 10.41 5.62
N ASN A 123 1.93 11.45 4.95
CA ASN A 123 1.95 12.84 5.41
C ASN A 123 1.13 13.79 4.52
N GLY A 124 0.11 13.30 3.80
CA GLY A 124 -0.64 14.10 2.83
C GLY A 124 0.25 14.62 1.69
N THR A 125 -0.22 15.62 0.95
CA THR A 125 0.57 16.20 -0.15
C THR A 125 1.14 17.57 0.19
N ASP A 126 2.38 17.86 -0.26
CA ASP A 126 3.00 19.17 -0.09
C ASP A 126 2.35 20.21 -1.02
N ALA A 127 1.91 21.33 -0.46
CA ALA A 127 1.34 22.45 -1.20
C ALA A 127 2.30 23.04 -2.24
N ARG A 128 3.62 22.95 -2.00
CA ARG A 128 4.65 23.48 -2.91
C ARG A 128 4.68 22.76 -4.25
N LEU A 129 4.20 21.52 -4.33
CA LEU A 129 4.05 20.76 -5.59
C LEU A 129 2.99 21.35 -6.53
N GLY A 130 2.14 22.25 -6.04
CA GLY A 130 1.02 22.81 -6.80
C GLY A 130 -0.11 21.81 -7.03
N ILE A 131 -1.18 22.24 -7.69
CA ILE A 131 -2.39 21.42 -7.87
C ILE A 131 -2.10 20.13 -8.63
N PHE A 132 -1.33 20.21 -9.72
CA PHE A 132 -0.98 19.06 -10.55
C PHE A 132 -0.07 18.07 -9.83
N GLY A 133 1.01 18.52 -9.19
CA GLY A 133 1.91 17.65 -8.45
C GLY A 133 1.18 16.94 -7.31
N ARG A 134 0.33 17.67 -6.56
CA ARG A 134 -0.52 17.06 -5.53
C ARG A 134 -1.50 16.04 -6.10
N HIS A 135 -2.11 16.29 -7.27
CA HIS A 135 -2.98 15.29 -7.92
C HIS A 135 -2.22 14.04 -8.28
N LEU A 136 -1.03 14.16 -8.86
CA LEU A 136 -0.21 13.00 -9.22
C LEU A 136 0.19 12.18 -8.00
N VAL A 137 0.60 12.81 -6.91
CA VAL A 137 0.92 12.12 -5.65
C VAL A 137 -0.31 11.39 -5.07
N ARG A 138 -1.50 12.02 -5.11
CA ARG A 138 -2.76 11.36 -4.72
C ARG A 138 -3.13 10.22 -5.67
N SER A 139 -2.93 10.39 -6.98
CA SER A 139 -3.16 9.35 -7.99
C SER A 139 -2.23 8.16 -7.80
N ALA A 140 -0.96 8.40 -7.46
CA ALA A 140 -0.01 7.35 -7.14
C ALA A 140 -0.47 6.53 -5.93
N TRP A 141 -0.94 7.21 -4.88
CA TRP A 141 -1.47 6.54 -3.70
C TRP A 141 -2.69 5.69 -4.02
N ILE A 142 -3.64 6.25 -4.81
CA ILE A 142 -4.82 5.53 -5.29
C ILE A 142 -4.39 4.29 -6.08
N ALA A 143 -3.47 4.44 -7.04
CA ALA A 143 -3.02 3.35 -7.89
C ALA A 143 -2.31 2.24 -7.08
N GLU A 144 -1.51 2.63 -6.09
CA GLU A 144 -0.79 1.69 -5.22
C GLU A 144 -1.72 0.93 -4.26
N ASN A 145 -2.70 1.60 -3.67
CA ASN A 145 -3.51 1.04 -2.58
C ASN A 145 -4.86 0.48 -3.04
N TRP A 146 -5.46 1.06 -4.08
CA TRP A 146 -6.73 0.60 -4.65
C TRP A 146 -6.54 -0.14 -5.98
N GLY A 147 -5.31 -0.22 -6.47
CA GLY A 147 -4.99 -0.78 -7.78
C GLY A 147 -5.26 0.20 -8.92
N GLY A 148 -4.98 -0.23 -10.15
CA GLY A 148 -5.16 0.61 -11.35
C GLY A 148 -6.61 0.82 -11.80
N GLY A 149 -7.58 0.36 -11.01
CA GLY A 149 -9.00 0.33 -11.38
C GLY A 149 -9.31 -0.67 -12.49
N VAL A 150 -10.56 -0.66 -12.96
CA VAL A 150 -11.00 -1.46 -14.10
C VAL A 150 -10.49 -0.75 -15.36
N THR A 151 -9.46 -1.30 -16.01
CA THR A 151 -9.03 -0.77 -17.30
C THR A 151 -10.19 -0.89 -18.29
N PRO A 152 -10.47 0.12 -19.14
CA PRO A 152 -11.56 0.06 -20.12
C PRO A 152 -11.47 -1.20 -21.01
N SER A 153 -10.25 -1.70 -21.25
CA SER A 153 -10.00 -2.95 -21.96
C SER A 153 -10.70 -4.16 -21.36
N ALA A 154 -10.82 -4.23 -20.03
CA ALA A 154 -11.57 -5.28 -19.34
C ALA A 154 -13.10 -5.12 -19.53
N LEU A 155 -13.59 -3.88 -19.66
CA LEU A 155 -14.99 -3.60 -19.99
C LEU A 155 -15.34 -3.88 -21.47
N PHE A 156 -14.34 -3.91 -22.36
CA PHE A 156 -14.51 -4.20 -23.78
C PHE A 156 -14.08 -5.61 -24.20
N GLY A 157 -14.00 -6.56 -23.25
CA GLY A 157 -13.98 -8.00 -23.55
C GLY A 157 -12.71 -8.52 -24.22
N ARG A 158 -11.56 -7.87 -24.01
CA ARG A 158 -10.27 -8.44 -24.44
C ARG A 158 -9.71 -9.29 -23.29
N ASP A 159 -9.65 -10.60 -23.50
CA ASP A 159 -9.06 -11.57 -22.56
C ASP A 159 -7.58 -11.23 -22.31
N THR A 160 -7.32 -10.35 -21.34
CA THR A 160 -5.99 -10.15 -20.78
C THR A 160 -5.80 -11.22 -19.72
N VAL A 161 -4.87 -12.13 -20.01
CA VAL A 161 -4.37 -13.20 -19.13
C VAL A 161 -4.27 -12.71 -17.67
N ASP A 162 -4.93 -13.45 -16.78
CA ASP A 162 -5.21 -13.18 -15.35
C ASP A 162 -4.00 -12.83 -14.45
N GLN A 163 -2.77 -12.82 -14.97
CA GLN A 163 -1.56 -12.87 -14.15
C GLN A 163 -0.90 -11.53 -13.84
N ASP A 164 -1.35 -10.40 -14.41
CA ASP A 164 -0.67 -9.10 -14.22
C ASP A 164 -1.55 -7.97 -13.68
N VAL A 165 -2.79 -8.27 -13.28
CA VAL A 165 -3.71 -7.27 -12.69
C VAL A 165 -3.16 -6.72 -11.38
N SER A 166 -2.45 -7.56 -10.59
CA SER A 166 -1.87 -7.15 -9.31
C SER A 166 -0.75 -6.11 -9.45
N ASN A 167 -0.01 -6.11 -10.57
CA ASN A 167 1.09 -5.18 -10.79
C ASN A 167 0.65 -3.90 -11.49
N HIS A 168 -0.50 -3.90 -12.17
CA HIS A 168 -0.95 -2.74 -12.93
C HIS A 168 -1.07 -1.47 -12.09
N GLY A 169 -1.56 -1.59 -10.86
CA GLY A 169 -1.62 -0.47 -9.91
C GLY A 169 -0.24 0.10 -9.57
N LEU A 170 0.76 -0.76 -9.36
CA LEU A 170 2.14 -0.35 -9.07
C LEU A 170 2.80 0.32 -10.27
N VAL A 171 2.55 -0.16 -11.49
CA VAL A 171 3.06 0.48 -12.72
C VAL A 171 2.46 1.87 -12.90
N LEU A 172 1.16 2.03 -12.65
CA LEU A 172 0.52 3.34 -12.68
C LEU A 172 1.06 4.25 -11.58
N ALA A 173 1.27 3.73 -10.37
CA ALA A 173 1.88 4.48 -9.27
C ALA A 173 3.29 4.96 -9.64
N GLU A 174 4.13 4.11 -10.25
CA GLU A 174 5.46 4.48 -10.74
C GLU A 174 5.39 5.63 -11.75
N ASN A 175 4.46 5.56 -12.72
CA ASN A 175 4.27 6.62 -13.72
C ASN A 175 3.83 7.96 -13.11
N PHE A 176 2.89 7.91 -12.16
CA PHE A 176 2.44 9.09 -11.43
C PHE A 176 3.55 9.68 -10.56
N LEU A 177 4.35 8.86 -9.87
CA LEU A 177 5.49 9.31 -9.07
C LEU A 177 6.61 9.91 -9.92
N THR A 178 6.93 9.29 -11.05
CA THR A 178 7.90 9.84 -12.02
C THR A 178 7.45 11.22 -12.50
N SER A 179 6.16 11.38 -12.83
CA SER A 179 5.59 12.67 -13.23
C SER A 179 5.59 13.69 -12.09
N ALA A 180 5.31 13.25 -10.85
CA ALA A 180 5.32 14.12 -9.67
C ALA A 180 6.74 14.61 -9.35
N LEU A 181 7.75 13.74 -9.46
CA LEU A 181 9.17 14.10 -9.29
C LEU A 181 9.62 15.13 -10.33
N SER A 182 9.23 14.97 -11.60
CA SER A 182 9.53 15.97 -12.62
C SER A 182 8.91 17.35 -12.30
N ILE A 183 7.68 17.39 -11.77
CA ILE A 183 7.08 18.64 -11.29
C ILE A 183 7.84 19.18 -10.07
N ALA A 184 8.24 18.31 -9.13
CA ALA A 184 8.99 18.69 -7.95
C ALA A 184 10.35 19.32 -8.33
N GLU A 185 11.09 18.69 -9.25
CA GLU A 185 12.34 19.20 -9.82
C GLU A 185 12.16 20.56 -10.48
N SER A 186 11.11 20.74 -11.30
CA SER A 186 10.79 22.05 -11.93
C SER A 186 10.53 23.16 -10.91
N ARG A 187 10.29 22.81 -9.64
CA ARG A 187 10.03 23.70 -8.52
C ARG A 187 11.18 23.74 -7.50
N ASN A 188 12.34 23.19 -7.84
CA ASN A 188 13.51 23.07 -6.96
C ASN A 188 13.25 22.23 -5.69
N ILE A 189 12.39 21.21 -5.80
CA ILE A 189 12.15 20.20 -4.76
C ILE A 189 12.73 18.89 -5.26
N SER A 190 14.04 18.72 -5.14
CA SER A 190 14.75 17.51 -5.55
C SER A 190 15.79 17.13 -4.50
N VAL A 191 16.11 15.84 -4.42
CA VAL A 191 17.30 15.42 -3.67
C VAL A 191 18.50 15.75 -4.56
N PRO A 192 19.45 16.60 -4.12
CA PRO A 192 20.64 16.89 -4.90
C PRO A 192 21.46 15.62 -5.14
N GLU A 193 22.14 15.53 -6.29
CA GLU A 193 23.06 14.43 -6.57
C GLU A 193 24.30 14.56 -5.66
N SER A 194 24.95 13.42 -5.36
CA SER A 194 26.01 13.34 -4.34
C SER A 194 27.25 14.21 -4.61
N ILE A 195 27.38 14.83 -5.76
CA ILE A 195 28.49 15.76 -6.07
C ILE A 195 28.20 17.18 -5.57
N ASP A 196 26.93 17.58 -5.48
CA ASP A 196 26.55 19.00 -5.31
C ASP A 196 26.10 19.36 -3.87
N ILE A 197 26.13 18.39 -2.95
CA ILE A 197 25.66 18.62 -1.58
C ILE A 197 26.81 19.15 -0.72
N ASP A 198 26.79 20.45 -0.48
CA ASP A 198 27.51 21.08 0.64
C ASP A 198 26.91 20.62 1.98
N GLU A 199 27.74 20.45 3.01
CA GLU A 199 27.28 20.02 4.36
C GLU A 199 26.20 20.95 4.97
N SER A 200 26.09 22.19 4.48
CA SER A 200 25.10 23.18 4.91
C SER A 200 23.76 23.11 4.16
N THR A 201 23.67 22.32 3.08
CA THR A 201 22.45 22.26 2.26
C THR A 201 21.39 21.42 2.96
N ALA A 202 20.33 22.07 3.43
CA ALA A 202 19.18 21.39 3.98
C ALA A 202 18.47 20.60 2.88
N ILE A 203 18.42 19.28 3.01
CA ILE A 203 17.71 18.42 2.06
C ILE A 203 16.21 18.56 2.29
N ASP A 204 15.47 18.76 1.20
CA ASP A 204 14.02 18.90 1.26
C ASP A 204 13.38 17.56 1.67
N PRO A 205 12.66 17.49 2.81
CA PRO A 205 12.05 16.24 3.27
C PRO A 205 10.98 15.71 2.31
N THR A 206 10.34 16.59 1.53
CA THR A 206 9.35 16.19 0.52
C THR A 206 10.02 15.48 -0.65
N ALA A 207 11.19 15.97 -1.07
CA ALA A 207 11.96 15.32 -2.13
C ALA A 207 12.42 13.93 -1.69
N VAL A 208 12.97 13.81 -0.47
CA VAL A 208 13.37 12.52 0.13
C VAL A 208 12.19 11.55 0.18
N GLN A 209 11.02 12.00 0.63
CA GLN A 209 9.83 11.16 0.72
C GLN A 209 9.35 10.70 -0.66
N LEU A 210 9.29 11.58 -1.66
CA LEU A 210 8.84 11.23 -3.01
C LEU A 210 9.80 10.24 -3.69
N GLU A 211 11.10 10.46 -3.57
CA GLU A 211 12.11 9.57 -4.16
C GLU A 211 12.15 8.23 -3.44
N ALA A 212 12.04 8.20 -2.11
CA ALA A 212 12.00 6.96 -1.34
C ALA A 212 10.73 6.14 -1.66
N TRP A 213 9.59 6.81 -1.84
CA TRP A 213 8.34 6.15 -2.22
C TRP A 213 8.43 5.57 -3.63
N HIS A 214 9.04 6.33 -4.55
CA HIS A 214 9.30 5.84 -5.90
C HIS A 214 10.22 4.62 -5.90
N ALA A 215 11.29 4.63 -5.10
CA ALA A 215 12.18 3.50 -4.92
C ALA A 215 11.45 2.27 -4.36
N ALA A 216 10.57 2.46 -3.38
CA ALA A 216 9.77 1.39 -2.78
C ALA A 216 8.76 0.78 -3.77
N VAL A 217 8.09 1.60 -4.59
CA VAL A 217 7.22 1.10 -5.67
C VAL A 217 8.04 0.30 -6.70
N CYS A 218 9.23 0.77 -7.05
CA CYS A 218 10.14 0.06 -7.94
C CYS A 218 10.65 -1.28 -7.36
N GLU A 219 10.93 -1.33 -6.05
CA GLU A 219 11.25 -2.55 -5.30
C GLU A 219 10.09 -3.55 -5.38
N ARG A 220 8.86 -3.09 -5.09
CA ARG A 220 7.64 -3.93 -5.10
C ARG A 220 7.27 -4.47 -6.48
N LEU A 221 7.54 -3.71 -7.54
CA LEU A 221 7.36 -4.18 -8.92
C LEU A 221 8.25 -5.40 -9.24
N ALA A 222 9.40 -5.52 -8.58
CA ALA A 222 10.33 -6.65 -8.67
C ALA A 222 10.75 -7.05 -10.11
N THR A 223 10.61 -6.14 -11.08
CA THR A 223 11.16 -6.32 -12.43
C THR A 223 12.64 -5.96 -12.42
N ARG A 224 13.45 -6.56 -13.30
CA ARG A 224 14.90 -6.24 -13.32
C ARG A 224 15.16 -4.75 -13.55
N THR A 225 14.37 -4.11 -14.43
CA THR A 225 14.46 -2.68 -14.73
C THR A 225 14.04 -1.82 -13.54
N SER A 226 12.93 -2.16 -12.87
CA SER A 226 12.48 -1.43 -11.69
C SER A 226 13.45 -1.60 -10.52
N LEU A 227 13.97 -2.81 -10.29
CA LEU A 227 14.97 -3.06 -9.25
C LEU A 227 16.26 -2.27 -9.48
N SER A 228 16.77 -2.21 -10.71
CA SER A 228 17.93 -1.36 -11.03
C SER A 228 17.67 0.12 -10.76
N LYS A 229 16.46 0.60 -11.07
CA LYS A 229 16.04 1.98 -10.76
C LYS A 229 15.91 2.22 -9.25
N ALA A 230 15.39 1.24 -8.50
CA ALA A 230 15.33 1.29 -7.05
C ALA A 230 16.72 1.38 -6.41
N VAL A 231 17.72 0.64 -6.93
CA VAL A 231 19.12 0.76 -6.49
C VAL A 231 19.61 2.20 -6.64
N SER A 232 19.49 2.79 -7.83
CA SER A 232 19.97 4.16 -8.07
C SER A 232 19.28 5.20 -7.17
N LEU A 233 17.97 5.06 -6.94
CA LEU A 233 17.23 5.95 -6.05
C LEU A 233 17.66 5.77 -4.59
N TYR A 234 17.81 4.53 -4.10
CA TYR A 234 18.24 4.31 -2.72
C TYR A 234 19.71 4.68 -2.48
N GLU A 235 20.61 4.50 -3.45
CA GLU A 235 22.00 4.96 -3.34
C GLU A 235 22.05 6.48 -3.20
N LYS A 236 21.30 7.21 -4.03
CA LYS A 236 21.15 8.67 -3.94
C LYS A 236 20.64 9.11 -2.57
N LEU A 237 19.62 8.43 -2.04
CA LEU A 237 19.04 8.71 -0.73
C LEU A 237 19.99 8.36 0.43
N TYR A 238 20.76 7.28 0.30
CA TYR A 238 21.78 6.89 1.27
C TYR A 238 22.90 7.95 1.36
N ASP A 239 23.42 8.39 0.21
CA ASP A 239 24.46 9.43 0.17
C ASP A 239 23.98 10.74 0.77
N ALA A 240 22.75 11.15 0.42
CA ALA A 240 22.05 12.28 1.03
C ALA A 240 21.95 12.15 2.56
N ALA A 241 21.51 10.99 3.06
CA ALA A 241 21.36 10.74 4.49
C ALA A 241 22.69 10.79 5.24
N ILE A 242 23.77 10.22 4.69
CA ILE A 242 25.11 10.25 5.28
C ILE A 242 25.62 11.70 5.38
N LYS A 243 25.43 12.51 4.34
CA LYS A 243 25.88 13.91 4.34
C LYS A 243 25.16 14.78 5.36
N VAL A 244 23.85 14.59 5.53
CA VAL A 244 23.05 15.26 6.57
C VAL A 244 23.26 14.61 7.95
N ARG A 245 24.13 13.59 8.06
CA ARG A 245 24.45 12.85 9.28
C ARG A 245 23.23 12.19 9.92
N SER A 246 22.24 11.82 9.10
CA SER A 246 21.05 11.09 9.54
C SER A 246 21.31 9.59 9.49
N MET A 247 22.04 9.09 10.50
CA MET A 247 22.49 7.69 10.54
C MET A 247 21.33 6.68 10.55
N SER A 248 20.19 7.03 11.14
CA SER A 248 18.98 6.19 11.12
C SER A 248 18.40 6.02 9.71
N HIS A 249 18.35 7.09 8.91
CA HIS A 249 17.94 7.03 7.51
C HIS A 249 18.97 6.29 6.66
N ALA A 250 20.27 6.55 6.88
CA ALA A 250 21.33 5.84 6.18
C ALA A 250 21.27 4.33 6.44
N ALA A 251 21.03 3.91 7.69
CA ALA A 251 20.82 2.51 8.04
C ALA A 251 19.62 1.92 7.30
N ALA A 252 18.47 2.60 7.31
CA ALA A 252 17.26 2.13 6.63
C ALA A 252 17.45 1.99 5.12
N PHE A 253 18.05 2.99 4.45
CA PHE A 253 18.33 2.92 3.02
C PHE A 253 19.36 1.85 2.67
N ALA A 254 20.41 1.67 3.47
CA ALA A 254 21.37 0.58 3.28
C ALA A 254 20.74 -0.80 3.46
N THR A 255 19.82 -0.97 4.42
CA THR A 255 19.06 -2.21 4.58
C THR A 255 18.21 -2.53 3.34
N ARG A 256 17.54 -1.51 2.79
CA ARG A 256 16.78 -1.62 1.52
C ARG A 256 17.68 -1.88 0.31
N LEU A 257 18.85 -1.27 0.22
CA LEU A 257 19.82 -1.58 -0.83
C LEU A 257 20.27 -3.04 -0.75
N GLY A 258 20.52 -3.55 0.46
CA GLY A 258 20.80 -4.95 0.71
C GLY A 258 19.70 -5.86 0.15
N SER A 259 18.44 -5.61 0.50
CA SER A 259 17.30 -6.40 -0.01
C SER A 259 17.17 -6.34 -1.54
N VAL A 260 17.28 -5.16 -2.14
CA VAL A 260 17.15 -4.98 -3.59
C VAL A 260 18.30 -5.69 -4.34
N HIS A 261 19.54 -5.59 -3.85
CA HIS A 261 20.67 -6.31 -4.43
C HIS A 261 20.51 -7.83 -4.31
N ALA A 262 19.95 -8.33 -3.20
CA ALA A 262 19.64 -9.74 -3.04
C ALA A 262 18.59 -10.20 -4.06
N LEU A 263 17.55 -9.42 -4.31
CA LEU A 263 16.53 -9.69 -5.33
C LEU A 263 17.10 -9.72 -6.75
N LEU A 264 18.10 -8.87 -7.04
CA LEU A 264 18.86 -8.88 -8.29
C LEU A 264 19.83 -10.07 -8.40
N GLY A 265 20.05 -10.82 -7.32
CA GLY A 265 21.01 -11.93 -7.26
C GLY A 265 22.46 -11.49 -7.03
N HIS A 266 22.70 -10.23 -6.65
CA HIS A 266 24.02 -9.68 -6.36
C HIS A 266 24.36 -9.86 -4.87
N LYS A 267 24.66 -11.11 -4.47
CA LYS A 267 24.88 -11.48 -3.05
C LYS A 267 25.98 -10.65 -2.36
N ASP A 268 27.14 -10.51 -3.00
CA ASP A 268 28.28 -9.79 -2.41
C ASP A 268 27.97 -8.30 -2.16
N ALA A 269 27.25 -7.67 -3.10
CA ALA A 269 26.81 -6.29 -2.95
C ALA A 269 25.76 -6.16 -1.83
N SER A 270 24.81 -7.10 -1.78
CA SER A 270 23.83 -7.17 -0.69
C SER A 270 24.52 -7.24 0.67
N ASP A 271 25.46 -8.16 0.86
CA ASP A 271 26.18 -8.32 2.13
C ASP A 271 26.99 -7.06 2.49
N SER A 272 27.61 -6.39 1.50
CA SER A 272 28.29 -5.12 1.72
C SER A 272 27.34 -4.03 2.25
N TRP A 273 26.15 -3.90 1.66
CA TRP A 273 25.16 -2.91 2.09
C TRP A 273 24.55 -3.23 3.44
N ILE A 274 24.26 -4.49 3.74
CA ILE A 274 23.79 -4.91 5.07
C ILE A 274 24.83 -4.60 6.14
N ASN A 275 26.12 -4.85 5.88
CA ASN A 275 27.18 -4.48 6.81
C ASN A 275 27.21 -2.96 7.05
N ARG A 276 27.07 -2.14 6.00
CA ARG A 276 26.95 -0.68 6.15
C ARG A 276 25.74 -0.28 7.00
N ALA A 277 24.60 -0.94 6.81
CA ALA A 277 23.40 -0.69 7.61
C ALA A 277 23.60 -1.03 9.10
N ILE A 278 24.29 -2.13 9.39
CA ILE A 278 24.68 -2.51 10.75
C ILE A 278 25.60 -1.44 11.35
N TYR A 279 26.63 -1.01 10.61
CA TYR A 279 27.53 0.04 11.08
C TYR A 279 26.81 1.37 11.31
N ALA A 280 25.87 1.74 10.44
CA ALA A 280 25.06 2.95 10.56
C ALA A 280 24.05 2.87 11.72
N SER A 281 23.62 1.67 12.11
CA SER A 281 22.75 1.46 13.27
C SER A 281 23.49 1.55 14.60
N GLY A 282 24.81 1.29 14.62
CA GLY A 282 25.67 1.34 15.82
C GLY A 282 26.79 0.30 15.75
N THR A 283 28.05 0.75 15.64
CA THR A 283 29.22 -0.13 15.38
C THR A 283 29.70 -0.90 16.61
N GLU A 284 29.54 -0.32 17.80
CA GLU A 284 30.06 -0.88 19.05
C GLU A 284 29.11 -1.92 19.65
N ALA A 285 27.84 -1.85 19.23
CA ALA A 285 26.76 -2.75 19.57
C ALA A 285 27.08 -4.20 19.20
N VAL A 286 27.26 -4.55 17.93
CA VAL A 286 27.16 -5.96 17.51
C VAL A 286 28.14 -6.91 18.21
N ASN A 287 29.41 -6.52 18.35
CA ASN A 287 30.39 -7.36 19.05
C ASN A 287 30.18 -7.39 20.57
N VAL A 288 29.64 -6.33 21.15
CA VAL A 288 29.33 -6.27 22.59
C VAL A 288 28.01 -6.97 22.89
N ILE A 289 26.99 -6.84 22.06
CA ILE A 289 25.71 -7.53 22.13
C ILE A 289 25.90 -9.03 22.02
N LEU A 290 26.66 -9.49 21.02
CA LEU A 290 26.94 -10.91 20.85
C LEU A 290 27.70 -11.50 22.04
N LYS A 291 28.49 -10.69 22.76
CA LYS A 291 29.29 -11.14 23.91
C LYS A 291 28.63 -10.94 25.28
N LYS A 292 27.82 -9.89 25.46
CA LYS A 292 27.29 -9.46 26.76
C LYS A 292 25.76 -9.43 26.83
N GLY A 293 25.05 -9.51 25.70
CA GLY A 293 23.59 -9.54 25.66
C GLY A 293 22.88 -8.25 26.13
N ILE A 294 23.61 -7.16 26.36
CA ILE A 294 23.04 -5.90 26.84
C ILE A 294 23.33 -4.81 25.80
N LEU A 295 22.27 -4.30 25.16
CA LEU A 295 22.29 -3.04 24.44
C LEU A 295 22.13 -1.88 25.44
N SER A 296 23.06 -0.95 25.44
CA SER A 296 22.90 0.37 26.05
C SER A 296 22.79 1.40 24.92
N GLU A 297 21.94 1.14 23.94
CA GLU A 297 21.74 2.02 22.77
C GLU A 297 20.37 2.68 22.80
N ALA A 298 20.24 3.78 22.06
CA ALA A 298 18.96 4.45 21.87
C ALA A 298 17.92 3.45 21.31
N PRO A 299 16.65 3.49 21.77
CA PRO A 299 15.62 2.55 21.32
C PRO A 299 15.47 2.49 19.79
N LEU A 300 15.60 3.62 19.10
CA LEU A 300 15.56 3.67 17.63
C LEU A 300 16.70 2.88 16.96
N ALA A 301 17.93 3.04 17.45
CA ALA A 301 19.10 2.33 16.94
C ALA A 301 18.92 0.82 17.09
N THR A 302 18.41 0.38 18.25
CA THR A 302 18.05 -1.02 18.52
C THR A 302 17.04 -1.55 17.51
N ARG A 303 15.95 -0.80 17.24
CA ARG A 303 14.93 -1.23 16.26
C ARG A 303 15.48 -1.29 14.83
N SER A 304 16.30 -0.32 14.43
CA SER A 304 16.97 -0.31 13.13
C SER A 304 17.92 -1.50 12.97
N LEU A 305 18.70 -1.81 14.02
CA LEU A 305 19.61 -2.96 14.04
C LEU A 305 18.84 -4.28 13.90
N ILE A 306 17.78 -4.47 14.70
CA ILE A 306 16.95 -5.69 14.64
C ILE A 306 16.33 -5.86 13.26
N SER A 307 15.75 -4.80 12.69
CA SER A 307 15.17 -4.84 11.33
C SER A 307 16.22 -5.18 10.26
N THR A 308 17.46 -4.71 10.44
CA THR A 308 18.58 -5.00 9.55
C THR A 308 19.02 -6.45 9.66
N LEU A 309 19.14 -6.98 10.88
CA LEU A 309 19.49 -8.37 11.13
C LEU A 309 18.39 -9.34 10.67
N GLU A 310 17.12 -8.98 10.86
CA GLU A 310 15.97 -9.70 10.30
C GLU A 310 16.10 -9.79 8.77
N THR A 311 16.36 -8.65 8.12
CA THR A 311 16.55 -8.58 6.67
C THR A 311 17.74 -9.43 6.22
N GLN A 312 18.85 -9.40 6.95
CA GLN A 312 20.03 -10.23 6.67
C GLN A 312 19.70 -11.72 6.75
N ALA A 313 19.05 -12.15 7.84
CA ALA A 313 18.68 -13.54 8.05
C ALA A 313 17.74 -14.04 6.94
N ARG A 314 16.76 -13.22 6.55
CA ARG A 314 15.88 -13.49 5.41
C ARG A 314 16.68 -13.63 4.11
N ILE A 315 17.55 -12.67 3.78
CA ILE A 315 18.38 -12.72 2.56
C ILE A 315 19.23 -13.99 2.53
N GLN A 316 19.84 -14.37 3.65
CA GLN A 316 20.62 -15.60 3.76
C GLN A 316 19.74 -16.84 3.54
N ALA A 317 18.55 -16.90 4.13
CA ALA A 317 17.61 -18.01 3.91
C ALA A 317 17.15 -18.11 2.44
N ILE A 318 16.79 -16.98 1.81
CA ILE A 318 16.37 -16.92 0.39
C ILE A 318 17.50 -17.37 -0.55
N SER A 319 18.72 -16.93 -0.27
CA SER A 319 19.89 -17.14 -1.13
C SER A 319 20.63 -18.44 -0.83
N ALA A 320 20.24 -19.19 0.21
CA ALA A 320 20.90 -20.41 0.60
C ALA A 320 20.83 -21.47 -0.51
N THR A 321 22.00 -21.89 -0.96
CA THR A 321 22.20 -22.97 -1.92
C THR A 321 22.60 -24.28 -1.24
N SER A 322 23.05 -24.19 0.00
CA SER A 322 23.55 -25.30 0.80
C SER A 322 22.92 -25.35 2.19
N ARG A 323 22.95 -26.53 2.81
CA ARG A 323 22.47 -26.73 4.18
C ARG A 323 23.22 -25.84 5.19
N SER A 324 24.53 -25.68 5.05
CA SER A 324 25.34 -24.84 5.93
C SER A 324 24.94 -23.36 5.86
N GLU A 325 24.53 -22.86 4.70
CA GLU A 325 24.03 -21.49 4.56
C GLU A 325 22.67 -21.32 5.25
N LEU A 326 21.78 -22.32 5.16
CA LEU A 326 20.52 -22.32 5.92
C LEU A 326 20.76 -22.40 7.44
N GLU A 327 21.73 -23.21 7.88
CA GLU A 327 22.13 -23.28 9.30
C GLU A 327 22.71 -21.94 9.77
N SER A 328 23.48 -21.25 8.92
CA SER A 328 23.94 -19.88 9.20
C SER A 328 22.77 -18.90 9.34
N ALA A 329 21.80 -18.95 8.42
CA ALA A 329 20.60 -18.10 8.45
C ALA A 329 19.75 -18.35 9.70
N LEU A 330 19.61 -19.62 10.10
CA LEU A 330 18.95 -20.03 11.34
C LEU A 330 19.66 -19.45 12.57
N ASN A 331 20.98 -19.59 12.64
CA ASN A 331 21.78 -19.06 13.75
C ASN A 331 21.68 -17.53 13.83
N ALA A 332 21.69 -16.84 12.68
CA ALA A 332 21.46 -15.40 12.63
C ALA A 332 20.09 -15.03 13.19
N SER A 333 19.02 -15.69 12.72
CA SER A 333 17.63 -15.46 13.18
C SER A 333 17.47 -15.69 14.69
N VAL A 334 18.00 -16.80 15.21
CA VAL A 334 17.95 -17.13 16.65
C VAL A 334 18.70 -16.11 17.48
N ASN A 335 19.89 -15.68 17.04
CA ASN A 335 20.65 -14.65 17.74
C ASN A 335 19.91 -13.32 17.75
N THR A 336 19.28 -12.92 16.65
CA THR A 336 18.45 -11.71 16.59
C THR A 336 17.23 -11.82 17.50
N ALA A 337 16.54 -12.95 17.52
CA ALA A 337 15.39 -13.17 18.42
C ALA A 337 15.81 -13.07 19.89
N ARG A 338 16.98 -13.62 20.25
CA ARG A 338 17.54 -13.48 21.60
C ARG A 338 17.87 -12.03 21.95
N ILE A 339 18.35 -11.24 20.99
CA ILE A 339 18.60 -9.81 21.22
C ILE A 339 17.27 -9.10 21.48
N ALA A 340 16.23 -9.36 20.67
CA ALA A 340 14.90 -8.78 20.85
C ALA A 340 14.30 -9.15 22.22
N HIS A 341 14.39 -10.42 22.62
CA HIS A 341 13.84 -10.93 23.87
C HIS A 341 14.49 -10.35 25.13
N ASN A 342 15.82 -10.21 25.14
CA ASN A 342 16.56 -9.75 26.34
C ASN A 342 16.54 -8.23 26.54
N GLN A 343 15.90 -7.48 25.64
CA GLN A 343 15.76 -6.04 25.73
C GLN A 343 14.45 -5.67 26.40
N GLU A 344 14.45 -5.71 27.73
CA GLU A 344 13.38 -5.13 28.53
C GLU A 344 13.80 -3.76 29.05
N VAL A 345 13.12 -2.72 28.58
CA VAL A 345 13.31 -1.37 29.14
C VAL A 345 12.39 -1.22 30.34
N ALA A 346 12.96 -1.04 31.54
CA ALA A 346 12.25 -0.93 32.81
C ALA A 346 11.44 0.36 33.00
N SER A 347 11.28 1.17 31.95
CA SER A 347 10.55 2.44 32.01
C SER A 347 9.05 2.24 31.90
N THR A 348 8.30 3.02 32.68
CA THR A 348 6.82 3.02 32.74
C THR A 348 6.18 3.95 31.70
N SER A 349 6.97 4.61 30.85
CA SER A 349 6.42 5.50 29.82
C SER A 349 5.66 4.70 28.75
N ASP A 350 4.60 5.29 28.18
CA ASP A 350 3.85 4.69 27.08
C ASP A 350 4.76 4.37 25.88
N SER A 351 5.75 5.24 25.60
CA SER A 351 6.74 5.03 24.54
C SER A 351 7.65 3.82 24.80
N SER A 352 8.06 3.60 26.06
CA SER A 352 8.81 2.43 26.51
C SER A 352 7.97 1.16 26.39
N ARG A 353 6.73 1.21 26.88
CA ARG A 353 5.80 0.08 26.77
C ARG A 353 5.55 -0.28 25.31
N LEU A 354 5.35 0.70 24.44
CA LEU A 354 5.21 0.45 23.01
C LEU A 354 6.48 -0.17 22.40
N HIS A 355 7.66 0.22 22.90
CA HIS A 355 8.93 -0.33 22.42
C HIS A 355 9.05 -1.79 22.80
N ASN A 356 8.77 -2.15 24.06
CA ASN A 356 8.75 -3.53 24.50
C ASN A 356 7.74 -4.38 23.69
N ILE A 357 6.55 -3.83 23.39
CA ILE A 357 5.56 -4.54 22.54
C ILE A 357 6.06 -4.72 21.10
N TRP A 358 6.73 -3.71 20.53
CA TRP A 358 7.37 -3.84 19.21
C TRP A 358 8.42 -4.94 19.21
N MET A 359 9.25 -5.01 20.26
CA MET A 359 10.27 -6.06 20.41
C MET A 359 9.66 -7.46 20.50
N GLN A 360 8.57 -7.62 21.25
CA GLN A 360 7.80 -8.87 21.29
C GLN A 360 7.22 -9.24 19.91
N GLN A 361 6.72 -8.26 19.16
CA GLN A 361 6.21 -8.50 17.81
C GLN A 361 7.33 -8.91 16.84
N GLU A 362 8.52 -8.33 16.93
CA GLU A 362 9.68 -8.76 16.12
C GLU A 362 10.19 -10.15 16.53
N GLU A 363 10.18 -10.47 17.82
CA GLU A 363 10.48 -11.82 18.32
C GLU A 363 9.52 -12.86 17.73
N ALA A 364 8.21 -12.55 17.72
CA ALA A 364 7.20 -13.42 17.12
C ALA A 364 7.44 -13.65 15.63
N LEU A 365 7.79 -12.60 14.88
CA LEU A 365 8.09 -12.71 13.45
C LEU A 365 9.36 -13.55 13.19
N LEU A 366 10.43 -13.29 13.94
CA LEU A 366 11.66 -14.08 13.85
C LEU A 366 11.41 -15.55 14.19
N SER A 367 10.51 -15.82 15.14
CA SER A 367 10.09 -17.17 15.50
C SER A 367 9.40 -17.91 14.35
N VAL A 368 8.59 -17.21 13.53
CA VAL A 368 8.06 -17.77 12.28
C VAL A 368 9.20 -18.14 11.33
N TYR A 369 10.14 -17.24 11.06
CA TYR A 369 11.27 -17.52 10.17
C TYR A 369 12.16 -18.67 10.67
N ILE A 370 12.38 -18.76 11.99
CA ILE A 370 13.10 -19.86 12.62
C ILE A 370 12.36 -21.18 12.37
N GLY A 371 11.03 -21.20 12.60
CA GLY A 371 10.18 -22.36 12.34
C GLY A 371 10.24 -22.82 10.89
N GLU A 372 10.12 -21.89 9.93
CA GLU A 372 10.21 -22.18 8.49
C GLU A 372 11.60 -22.67 8.08
N THR A 373 12.66 -22.03 8.58
CA THR A 373 14.05 -22.40 8.26
C THR A 373 14.39 -23.78 8.82
N LEU A 374 13.95 -24.08 10.04
CA LEU A 374 14.07 -25.42 10.64
C LEU A 374 13.36 -26.45 9.79
N TYR A 375 12.13 -26.18 9.34
CA TYR A 375 11.40 -27.07 8.45
C TYR A 375 12.11 -27.28 7.11
N ALA A 376 12.62 -26.21 6.49
CA ALA A 376 13.37 -26.26 5.24
C ALA A 376 14.66 -27.10 5.37
N LEU A 377 15.38 -26.98 6.49
CA LEU A 377 16.57 -27.78 6.81
C LEU A 377 16.31 -29.29 6.89
N GLN A 378 15.06 -29.70 7.06
CA GLN A 378 14.69 -31.12 7.10
C GLN A 378 14.35 -31.70 5.74
N LYS A 379 13.93 -30.87 4.77
CA LYS A 379 13.68 -31.33 3.41
C LYS A 379 15.03 -31.60 2.73
N GLU A 380 15.35 -32.88 2.50
CA GLU A 380 16.64 -33.31 1.89
C GLU A 380 16.89 -32.71 0.49
N LYS A 381 15.83 -32.34 -0.25
CA LYS A 381 15.94 -31.70 -1.58
C LYS A 381 14.73 -30.77 -1.87
N PRO A 382 14.82 -29.45 -1.62
CA PRO A 382 13.79 -28.52 -2.12
C PRO A 382 13.83 -28.50 -3.65
N THR A 383 12.69 -28.77 -4.28
CA THR A 383 12.51 -28.74 -5.74
C THR A 383 12.81 -27.34 -6.30
N LEU A 384 13.23 -27.27 -7.57
CA LEU A 384 13.59 -25.99 -8.22
C LEU A 384 12.38 -25.03 -8.30
N LEU A 385 11.17 -25.59 -8.37
CA LEU A 385 9.91 -24.84 -8.33
C LEU A 385 9.65 -24.26 -6.93
N GLU A 386 9.90 -25.02 -5.86
CA GLU A 386 9.87 -24.53 -4.46
C GLU A 386 10.87 -23.37 -4.24
N ARG A 387 12.08 -23.46 -4.82
CA ARG A 387 13.08 -22.38 -4.73
C ARG A 387 12.69 -21.12 -5.52
N LEU A 388 12.01 -21.29 -6.66
CA LEU A 388 11.53 -20.15 -7.46
C LEU A 388 10.30 -19.49 -6.85
N MET A 389 9.44 -20.26 -6.18
CA MET A 389 8.25 -19.73 -5.49
C MET A 389 8.63 -18.83 -4.31
N TRP A 390 9.72 -19.14 -3.61
CA TRP A 390 10.30 -18.30 -2.54
C TRP A 390 10.78 -16.92 -3.03
N LYS A 391 11.05 -16.75 -4.34
CA LYS A 391 11.57 -15.48 -4.90
C LYS A 391 10.51 -14.45 -5.25
N ARG A 392 9.24 -14.82 -5.43
CA ARG A 392 8.23 -13.94 -6.05
C ARG A 392 7.25 -13.31 -5.05
N HIS A 393 6.99 -13.93 -3.91
CA HIS A 393 6.30 -13.39 -2.73
C HIS A 393 6.70 -14.23 -1.49
N PRO A 394 6.73 -13.69 -0.26
CA PRO A 394 7.03 -14.46 0.96
C PRO A 394 6.04 -15.61 1.25
N THR A 395 4.87 -15.67 0.61
CA THR A 395 3.92 -16.78 0.70
C THR A 395 3.25 -16.96 -0.68
N PRO A 396 3.20 -18.18 -1.27
CA PRO A 396 2.58 -19.36 -0.68
C PRO A 396 3.41 -20.66 -0.76
N SER A 397 3.25 -21.45 0.29
CA SER A 397 3.84 -22.75 0.61
C SER A 397 3.47 -23.88 -0.36
N ILE A 398 4.49 -24.55 -0.93
CA ILE A 398 4.38 -25.91 -1.47
C ILE A 398 4.79 -26.88 -0.35
N ILE A 399 3.81 -27.60 0.20
CA ILE A 399 4.05 -28.65 1.19
C ILE A 399 3.51 -29.96 0.63
N GLY A 400 4.44 -30.86 0.29
CA GLY A 400 4.15 -32.26 0.01
C GLY A 400 5.40 -33.11 0.27
N GLY A 401 5.27 -34.13 1.13
CA GLY A 401 6.03 -35.39 0.98
C GLY A 401 7.05 -35.78 2.04
N THR A 402 6.57 -36.61 2.98
CA THR A 402 7.17 -37.81 3.62
C THR A 402 8.37 -37.73 4.57
N SER A 403 8.05 -38.05 5.82
CA SER A 403 8.81 -38.64 6.94
C SER A 403 10.30 -38.99 6.73
N ARG A 404 11.17 -38.04 7.04
CA ARG A 404 12.38 -38.32 7.84
C ARG A 404 12.85 -37.05 8.54
N GLY A 405 12.61 -37.00 9.86
CA GLY A 405 13.00 -35.89 10.71
C GLY A 405 12.01 -35.51 11.80
N ALA A 406 11.33 -36.45 12.48
CA ALA A 406 10.28 -36.13 13.47
C ALA A 406 10.69 -35.09 14.53
N LYS A 407 11.98 -35.01 14.89
CA LYS A 407 12.49 -34.06 15.88
C LYS A 407 12.46 -32.59 15.42
N GLY A 408 12.83 -32.29 14.18
CA GLY A 408 12.86 -30.89 13.74
C GLY A 408 11.51 -30.37 13.22
N VAL A 409 10.58 -31.24 12.80
CA VAL A 409 9.19 -30.83 12.56
C VAL A 409 8.58 -30.42 13.89
N ALA A 410 8.81 -31.20 14.95
CA ALA A 410 8.36 -30.84 16.30
C ALA A 410 8.94 -29.50 16.77
N LEU A 411 10.25 -29.24 16.56
CA LEU A 411 10.85 -27.94 16.87
C LEU A 411 10.26 -26.81 16.03
N SER A 412 10.02 -27.03 14.73
CA SER A 412 9.38 -26.04 13.87
C SER A 412 7.97 -25.68 14.38
N VAL A 413 7.17 -26.69 14.77
CA VAL A 413 5.85 -26.51 15.38
C VAL A 413 5.95 -25.72 16.69
N GLU A 414 6.91 -26.03 17.57
CA GLU A 414 7.12 -25.32 18.83
C GLU A 414 7.39 -23.82 18.61
N TRP A 415 8.27 -23.48 17.65
CA TRP A 415 8.56 -22.08 17.31
C TRP A 415 7.35 -21.36 16.70
N LEU A 416 6.53 -22.05 15.91
CA LEU A 416 5.31 -21.47 15.34
C LEU A 416 4.21 -21.27 16.40
N GLU A 417 4.09 -22.15 17.38
CA GLU A 417 3.21 -21.95 18.54
C GLU A 417 3.68 -20.76 19.38
N HIS A 418 4.98 -20.66 19.66
CA HIS A 418 5.58 -19.50 20.35
C HIS A 418 5.32 -18.20 19.59
N ALA A 419 5.50 -18.20 18.26
CA ALA A 419 5.24 -17.04 17.41
C ALA A 419 3.78 -16.58 17.50
N ARG A 420 2.83 -17.52 17.37
CA ARG A 420 1.39 -17.23 17.45
C ARG A 420 1.01 -16.65 18.81
N ASP A 421 1.49 -17.26 19.89
CA ASP A 421 1.11 -16.87 21.25
C ASP A 421 1.74 -15.52 21.62
N THR A 422 2.99 -15.27 21.22
CA THR A 422 3.68 -13.98 21.41
C THR A 422 2.99 -12.87 20.62
N ALA A 423 2.61 -13.11 19.36
CA ALA A 423 1.88 -12.15 18.53
C ALA A 423 0.48 -11.85 19.08
N ALA A 424 -0.21 -12.85 19.64
CA ALA A 424 -1.49 -12.66 20.31
C ALA A 424 -1.35 -11.79 21.58
N ASN A 425 -0.30 -12.02 22.38
CA ASN A 425 0.01 -11.21 23.57
C ASN A 425 0.34 -9.76 23.22
N ALA A 426 1.13 -9.53 22.17
CA ALA A 426 1.42 -8.19 21.65
C ALA A 426 0.14 -7.47 21.21
N THR A 427 -0.74 -8.17 20.48
CA THR A 427 -2.04 -7.64 20.04
C THR A 427 -2.93 -7.26 21.23
N ALA A 428 -3.00 -8.11 22.27
CA ALA A 428 -3.76 -7.83 23.48
C ALA A 428 -3.22 -6.60 24.22
N SER A 429 -1.89 -6.46 24.32
CA SER A 429 -1.22 -5.35 24.99
C SER A 429 -1.38 -4.00 24.27
N LEU A 430 -1.68 -4.02 22.96
CA LEU A 430 -1.90 -2.80 22.16
C LEU A 430 -3.32 -2.23 22.30
N GLY A 431 -4.28 -2.99 22.82
CA GLY A 431 -5.66 -2.53 23.00
C GLY A 431 -5.76 -1.21 23.77
N ASP A 432 -4.86 -1.03 24.74
CA ASP A 432 -4.79 0.14 25.63
C ASP A 432 -4.30 1.42 24.94
N PHE A 433 -3.67 1.34 23.76
CA PHE A 433 -3.13 2.51 23.05
C PHE A 433 -4.12 3.19 22.10
N SER A 434 -5.29 2.57 21.88
CA SER A 434 -6.21 2.90 20.77
C SER A 434 -6.99 4.21 20.93
N SER A 435 -7.11 4.77 22.14
CA SER A 435 -8.08 5.85 22.37
C SER A 435 -7.56 7.28 22.29
N ASN A 436 -6.29 7.61 22.60
CA ASN A 436 -5.86 9.02 22.70
C ASN A 436 -4.34 9.31 22.61
N SER A 437 -3.49 8.37 22.15
CA SER A 437 -2.04 8.59 22.13
C SER A 437 -1.54 9.13 20.78
N SER A 438 -0.51 10.00 20.81
CA SER A 438 0.30 10.33 19.62
C SER A 438 0.95 9.09 19.00
N LEU A 439 1.05 8.03 19.79
CA LEU A 439 1.56 6.71 19.43
C LEU A 439 0.54 5.80 18.73
N SER A 440 -0.72 6.22 18.60
CA SER A 440 -1.80 5.39 18.03
C SER A 440 -1.51 4.90 16.61
N VAL A 441 -0.81 5.69 15.79
CA VAL A 441 -0.41 5.28 14.43
C VAL A 441 0.58 4.12 14.49
N SER A 442 1.65 4.26 15.26
CA SER A 442 2.66 3.21 15.45
C SER A 442 2.06 1.98 16.12
N ALA A 443 1.20 2.16 17.14
CA ALA A 443 0.50 1.07 17.81
C ALA A 443 -0.43 0.31 16.86
N ASN A 444 -1.17 1.00 16.00
CA ASN A 444 -2.01 0.36 14.98
C ASN A 444 -1.16 -0.41 13.96
N HIS A 445 -0.02 0.15 13.54
CA HIS A 445 0.89 -0.54 12.63
C HIS A 445 1.44 -1.84 13.25
N ILE A 446 1.92 -1.78 14.49
CA ILE A 446 2.39 -2.96 15.24
C ILE A 446 1.25 -3.97 15.42
N MET A 447 0.03 -3.51 15.72
CA MET A 447 -1.13 -4.38 15.88
C MET A 447 -1.46 -5.12 14.58
N LEU A 448 -1.44 -4.43 13.45
CA LEU A 448 -1.69 -5.05 12.14
C LEU A 448 -0.60 -6.07 11.79
N ARG A 449 0.67 -5.75 12.05
CA ARG A 449 1.80 -6.67 11.82
C ARG A 449 1.71 -7.89 12.74
N ALA A 450 1.40 -7.71 14.03
CA ALA A 450 1.21 -8.80 14.99
C ALA A 450 0.06 -9.72 14.58
N LYS A 451 -1.09 -9.18 14.15
CA LYS A 451 -2.20 -10.00 13.63
C LYS A 451 -1.80 -10.80 12.39
N ALA A 452 -1.09 -10.18 11.45
CA ALA A 452 -0.61 -10.88 10.26
C ALA A 452 0.35 -12.03 10.62
N VAL A 453 1.26 -11.81 11.57
CA VAL A 453 2.17 -12.85 12.09
C VAL A 453 1.39 -13.97 12.77
N GLN A 454 0.37 -13.63 13.58
CA GLN A 454 -0.47 -14.60 14.25
C GLN A 454 -1.25 -15.48 13.25
N GLU A 455 -1.87 -14.87 12.24
CA GLU A 455 -2.61 -15.56 11.18
C GLU A 455 -1.67 -16.46 10.36
N GLU A 456 -0.48 -15.98 10.02
CA GLU A 456 0.51 -16.76 9.26
C GLU A 456 1.06 -17.93 10.07
N ALA A 457 1.41 -17.73 11.34
CA ALA A 457 1.85 -18.81 12.22
C ALA A 457 0.77 -19.89 12.35
N GLN A 458 -0.50 -19.48 12.53
CA GLN A 458 -1.63 -20.41 12.59
C GLN A 458 -1.82 -21.16 11.27
N ARG A 459 -1.72 -20.48 10.13
CA ARG A 459 -1.77 -21.09 8.80
C ARG A 459 -0.69 -22.15 8.61
N LEU A 460 0.55 -21.86 9.01
CA LEU A 460 1.67 -22.81 8.91
C LEU A 460 1.49 -24.01 9.86
N LEU A 461 0.98 -23.79 11.07
CA LEU A 461 0.65 -24.88 12.00
C LEU A 461 -0.42 -25.82 11.42
N ASP A 462 -1.44 -25.28 10.77
CA ASP A 462 -2.51 -26.08 10.15
C ASP A 462 -2.00 -26.89 8.94
N LEU A 463 -0.91 -26.46 8.30
CA LEU A 463 -0.27 -27.21 7.21
C LEU A 463 0.71 -28.30 7.69
N LEU A 464 1.19 -28.23 8.93
CA LEU A 464 2.11 -29.20 9.53
C LEU A 464 1.41 -30.33 10.28
N LYS A 465 0.13 -30.14 10.64
CA LYS A 465 -0.75 -31.15 11.25
C LYS A 465 -1.42 -31.99 10.16
#